data_AF-A0A9D2U9L3-F1
#
_entry.id   AF-A0A9D2U9L3-F1
#
_cell.length_a   1.000
_cell.length_b   1.000
_cell.length_c   1.000
_cell.angle_alpha   90.00
_cell.angle_beta   90.00
_cell.angle_gamma   90.00
#
_symmetry.space_group_name_H-M   'P 1'
#
loop_
_entity.id
_entity.type
_entity.pdbx_description
1 polymer ?
#
loop_
_entity_poly.entity_id
_entity_poly.type
_entity_poly.pdbx_seq_one_letter_code
_entity_poly.pdbx_strand_id
1 'polypeptide(L)'
;MSRPKIRWPALAGLSVALLLGGCAQSQAPDTYASRPSTELDAQKQARGRATSQLQLGFGEGSQRQSATTADQAVIQARQSHELAEPKTFLGTVPCAYGDTQCQPMRLTLTTAPTQQWRMRVEPLSGNATSGSESTMGCWHIVGTDPTRFILETPQQTVLAEFIALNKKQLKLVSFNQTRPTLETLLSVQADVDPINSVDPQTTLHCTSEPAL
;
A
#
# COMPACT_ATOMS: atom_id res chain seq x y z
N MET A 1 7.10 66.49 38.24
CA MET A 1 5.77 66.61 38.90
C MET A 1 4.69 66.14 37.92
N SER A 2 3.52 65.59 38.28
CA SER A 2 2.99 65.10 39.58
C SER A 2 1.94 64.00 39.30
N ARG A 3 1.66 63.09 40.25
CA ARG A 3 0.53 62.13 40.20
C ARG A 3 -0.62 62.58 41.11
N PRO A 4 -1.86 62.61 40.61
CA PRO A 4 -3.00 62.07 41.38
C PRO A 4 -4.09 61.42 40.50
N LYS A 5 -5.08 60.65 41.00
CA LYS A 5 -5.24 59.80 42.21
C LYS A 5 -6.44 58.86 41.95
N ILE A 6 -6.44 57.66 42.53
CA ILE A 6 -7.53 56.65 42.43
C ILE A 6 -8.67 57.00 43.40
N ARG A 7 -9.94 56.71 43.03
CA ARG A 7 -11.06 56.46 43.99
C ARG A 7 -12.04 55.39 43.46
N TRP A 8 -12.25 54.31 44.23
CA TRP A 8 -13.46 53.48 44.27
C TRP A 8 -14.43 54.02 45.36
N PRO A 9 -15.73 53.66 45.38
CA PRO A 9 -16.27 52.39 45.94
C PRO A 9 -17.12 51.60 44.90
N ALA A 10 -17.45 50.30 45.01
CA ALA A 10 -18.16 49.51 46.06
C ALA A 10 -19.65 49.95 46.22
N LEU A 11 -20.69 49.12 46.41
CA LEU A 11 -20.95 47.74 46.90
C LEU A 11 -22.19 47.16 46.13
N ALA A 12 -22.70 45.91 46.22
CA ALA A 12 -22.34 44.60 46.81
C ALA A 12 -23.28 43.50 46.19
N GLY A 13 -23.13 42.22 46.58
CA GLY A 13 -24.10 41.13 46.29
C GLY A 13 -23.52 39.90 45.57
N LEU A 14 -23.43 38.67 46.09
CA LEU A 14 -23.29 38.06 47.44
C LEU A 14 -24.00 36.68 47.43
N SER A 15 -23.22 35.60 47.53
CA SER A 15 -23.67 34.19 47.74
C SER A 15 -24.48 33.55 46.59
N VAL A 16 -24.63 32.23 46.48
CA VAL A 16 -24.44 31.11 47.43
C VAL A 16 -23.58 29.99 46.83
N ALA A 17 -22.79 29.32 47.67
CA ALA A 17 -22.12 28.05 47.32
C ALA A 17 -22.90 26.86 47.93
N LEU A 18 -23.00 25.76 47.18
CA LEU A 18 -23.57 24.49 47.66
C LEU A 18 -22.61 23.34 47.33
N LEU A 19 -22.12 22.67 48.37
CA LEU A 19 -21.32 21.45 48.27
C LEU A 19 -22.24 20.23 48.46
N LEU A 20 -22.23 19.31 47.49
CA LEU A 20 -22.78 17.97 47.65
C LEU A 20 -21.80 16.96 47.04
N GLY A 21 -21.11 16.22 47.89
CA GLY A 21 -20.34 15.04 47.51
C GLY A 21 -21.21 13.79 47.60
N GLY A 22 -21.16 12.94 46.58
CA GLY A 22 -21.86 11.64 46.57
C GLY A 22 -20.88 10.49 46.34
N CYS A 23 -20.86 9.52 47.24
CA CYS A 23 -20.10 8.28 47.11
C CYS A 23 -21.05 7.08 47.28
N ALA A 24 -21.24 6.26 46.24
CA ALA A 24 -21.76 4.88 46.26
C ALA A 24 -22.07 4.42 44.81
N GLN A 25 -22.19 3.12 44.50
CA GLN A 25 -21.44 1.95 44.95
C GLN A 25 -21.64 0.84 43.89
N SER A 26 -20.73 -0.14 43.82
CA SER A 26 -20.70 -1.27 42.90
C SER A 26 -22.03 -1.95 42.58
N GLN A 27 -22.27 -2.26 41.30
CA GLN A 27 -23.15 -3.35 40.88
C GLN A 27 -22.37 -4.43 40.12
N ALA A 28 -22.24 -5.57 40.77
CA ALA A 28 -22.11 -6.92 40.22
C ALA A 28 -22.83 -7.82 41.25
N PRO A 29 -23.55 -8.88 40.86
CA PRO A 29 -23.08 -9.85 39.87
C PRO A 29 -24.09 -10.23 38.78
N ASP A 30 -23.56 -10.72 37.65
CA ASP A 30 -24.29 -11.65 36.78
C ASP A 30 -23.40 -12.86 36.49
N THR A 31 -23.94 -14.06 36.66
CA THR A 31 -23.15 -15.30 36.64
C THR A 31 -22.99 -15.88 35.23
N TYR A 32 -21.72 -16.02 34.82
CA TYR A 32 -21.22 -16.98 33.82
C TYR A 32 -22.18 -17.42 32.69
N ALA A 33 -22.10 -16.72 31.57
CA ALA A 33 -22.11 -17.37 30.27
C ALA A 33 -20.73 -17.13 29.61
N SER A 34 -19.80 -18.08 29.78
CA SER A 34 -18.51 -18.03 29.09
C SER A 34 -18.73 -18.08 27.58
N ARG A 35 -18.62 -16.93 26.91
CA ARG A 35 -18.51 -16.92 25.44
C ARG A 35 -17.31 -17.80 25.06
N PRO A 36 -17.43 -18.70 24.06
CA PRO A 36 -16.27 -19.44 23.57
C PRO A 36 -15.30 -18.44 22.94
N SER A 37 -14.19 -18.15 23.63
CA SER A 37 -13.14 -17.29 23.11
C SER A 37 -12.61 -17.85 21.80
N THR A 38 -12.48 -17.02 20.77
CA THR A 38 -11.87 -17.38 19.48
C THR A 38 -10.47 -17.99 19.65
N GLU A 39 -9.78 -17.58 20.72
CA GLU A 39 -8.50 -18.12 21.19
C GLU A 39 -8.54 -19.63 21.51
N LEU A 40 -9.63 -20.13 22.11
CA LEU A 40 -9.83 -21.56 22.39
C LEU A 40 -10.10 -22.35 21.10
N ASP A 41 -10.77 -21.74 20.12
CA ASP A 41 -11.08 -22.36 18.84
C ASP A 41 -9.85 -22.41 17.92
N ALA A 42 -9.06 -21.33 17.89
CA ALA A 42 -7.73 -21.30 17.29
C ALA A 42 -6.81 -22.37 17.92
N GLN A 43 -6.84 -22.54 19.24
CA GLN A 43 -6.05 -23.57 19.93
C GLN A 43 -6.55 -25.01 19.63
N LYS A 44 -7.83 -25.19 19.26
CA LYS A 44 -8.36 -26.46 18.73
C LYS A 44 -7.92 -26.70 17.28
N GLN A 45 -7.99 -25.70 16.41
CA GLN A 45 -7.49 -25.80 15.04
C GLN A 45 -5.99 -26.13 15.00
N ALA A 46 -5.18 -25.50 15.86
CA ALA A 46 -3.76 -25.81 16.03
C ALA A 46 -3.48 -27.23 16.58
N ARG A 47 -4.50 -27.93 17.09
CA ARG A 47 -4.43 -29.35 17.50
C ARG A 47 -5.10 -30.30 16.48
N GLY A 48 -5.35 -29.82 15.26
CA GLY A 48 -5.67 -30.66 14.11
C GLY A 48 -4.58 -31.70 13.89
N ARG A 49 -4.82 -32.93 14.36
CA ARG A 49 -3.84 -34.02 14.39
C ARG A 49 -3.61 -34.54 12.97
N ALA A 50 -2.71 -33.88 12.24
CA ALA A 50 -2.33 -34.26 10.88
C ALA A 50 -1.78 -35.69 10.86
N THR A 51 -2.62 -36.65 10.51
CA THR A 51 -2.20 -37.98 10.07
C THR A 51 -1.67 -37.84 8.65
N SER A 52 -0.47 -37.29 8.53
CA SER A 52 0.26 -37.14 7.28
C SER A 52 0.71 -38.52 6.78
N GLN A 53 -0.23 -39.29 6.24
CA GLN A 53 0.05 -40.35 5.28
C GLN A 53 0.54 -39.69 3.98
N LEU A 54 1.77 -39.20 4.04
CA LEU A 54 2.62 -38.99 2.88
C LEU A 54 2.73 -40.36 2.20
N GLN A 55 1.96 -40.56 1.14
CA GLN A 55 2.00 -41.80 0.36
C GLN A 55 3.27 -41.78 -0.51
N LEU A 56 4.41 -42.02 0.14
CA LEU A 56 5.73 -42.13 -0.45
C LEU A 56 5.74 -43.35 -1.39
N GLY A 57 5.51 -43.09 -2.68
CA GLY A 57 5.75 -44.06 -3.73
C GLY A 57 7.26 -44.31 -3.83
N PHE A 58 7.73 -45.42 -3.27
CA PHE A 58 9.13 -45.83 -3.33
C PHE A 58 9.49 -46.37 -4.73
N GLY A 59 9.54 -45.45 -5.71
CA GLY A 59 10.34 -45.64 -6.92
C GLY A 59 11.82 -45.43 -6.58
N GLU A 60 12.67 -46.36 -6.99
CA GLU A 60 14.09 -46.35 -6.63
C GLU A 60 14.85 -45.29 -7.46
N GLY A 61 15.06 -44.11 -6.87
CA GLY A 61 15.63 -42.95 -7.57
C GLY A 61 15.77 -41.70 -6.69
N SER A 62 16.49 -41.79 -5.57
CA SER A 62 16.68 -40.66 -4.65
C SER A 62 17.60 -39.56 -5.22
N GLN A 63 17.01 -38.56 -5.88
CA GLN A 63 17.68 -37.28 -6.14
C GLN A 63 17.06 -36.17 -5.29
N ARG A 64 17.80 -35.75 -4.23
CA ARG A 64 17.36 -34.71 -3.29
C ARG A 64 17.50 -33.31 -3.93
N GLN A 65 16.45 -32.80 -4.55
CA GLN A 65 16.43 -31.45 -5.11
C GLN A 65 15.05 -30.77 -5.00
N SER A 66 15.06 -29.44 -4.99
CA SER A 66 13.90 -28.57 -5.27
C SER A 66 12.74 -28.50 -4.26
N ALA A 67 13.00 -28.68 -2.96
CA ALA A 67 12.04 -28.22 -1.93
C ALA A 67 11.88 -26.68 -1.95
N THR A 68 13.00 -25.95 -2.07
CA THR A 68 13.05 -24.49 -2.10
C THR A 68 12.24 -23.89 -3.25
N THR A 69 12.27 -24.53 -4.42
CA THR A 69 11.64 -24.03 -5.65
C THR A 69 10.11 -24.06 -5.58
N ALA A 70 9.53 -25.05 -4.89
CA ALA A 70 8.08 -25.17 -4.75
C ALA A 70 7.50 -24.06 -3.85
N ASP A 71 8.12 -23.80 -2.70
CA ASP A 71 7.71 -22.72 -1.80
C ASP A 71 7.95 -21.34 -2.45
N GLN A 72 9.06 -21.15 -3.17
CA GLN A 72 9.31 -19.93 -3.95
C GLN A 72 8.23 -19.69 -5.01
N ALA A 73 7.84 -20.72 -5.78
CA ALA A 73 6.77 -20.60 -6.77
C ALA A 73 5.41 -20.25 -6.12
N VAL A 74 5.09 -20.83 -4.96
CA VAL A 74 3.86 -20.52 -4.21
C VAL A 74 3.89 -19.10 -3.63
N ILE A 75 5.03 -18.60 -3.17
CA ILE A 75 5.20 -17.21 -2.72
C ILE A 75 5.06 -16.24 -3.90
N GLN A 76 5.75 -16.50 -5.01
CA GLN A 76 5.73 -15.66 -6.21
C GLN A 76 4.33 -15.60 -6.83
N ALA A 77 3.58 -16.73 -6.85
CA ALA A 77 2.18 -16.78 -7.29
C ALA A 77 1.22 -16.01 -6.36
N ARG A 78 1.49 -15.96 -5.05
CA ARG A 78 0.71 -15.15 -4.10
C ARG A 78 1.02 -13.66 -4.21
N GLN A 79 2.27 -13.31 -4.51
CA GLN A 79 2.69 -11.92 -4.70
C GLN A 79 2.23 -11.36 -6.05
N SER A 80 2.26 -12.15 -7.13
CA SER A 80 1.63 -11.77 -8.39
C SER A 80 0.12 -11.60 -8.25
N HIS A 81 -0.56 -12.44 -7.45
CA HIS A 81 -1.98 -12.23 -7.11
C HIS A 81 -2.23 -10.91 -6.36
N GLU A 82 -1.33 -10.46 -5.49
CA GLU A 82 -1.51 -9.19 -4.77
C GLU A 82 -1.42 -7.95 -5.69
N LEU A 83 -0.64 -8.03 -6.77
CA LEU A 83 -0.54 -7.01 -7.83
C LEU A 83 -1.59 -7.18 -8.93
N ALA A 84 -2.12 -8.40 -9.12
CA ALA A 84 -3.12 -8.72 -10.13
C ALA A 84 -4.54 -8.22 -9.79
N GLU A 85 -4.83 -7.93 -8.52
CA GLU A 85 -6.02 -7.14 -8.16
C GLU A 85 -5.90 -5.75 -8.82
N PRO A 86 -6.82 -5.34 -9.72
CA PRO A 86 -6.71 -4.08 -10.43
C PRO A 86 -6.79 -2.89 -9.46
N LYS A 87 -5.75 -2.05 -9.44
CA LYS A 87 -5.56 -1.00 -8.44
C LYS A 87 -4.99 0.25 -9.09
N THR A 88 -5.60 1.39 -8.78
CA THR A 88 -5.10 2.72 -9.12
C THR A 88 -4.38 3.32 -7.91
N PHE A 89 -3.09 3.61 -8.05
CA PHE A 89 -2.22 4.24 -7.06
C PHE A 89 -1.88 5.68 -7.49
N LEU A 90 -1.81 6.61 -6.55
CA LEU A 90 -1.50 8.02 -6.80
C LEU A 90 -0.37 8.51 -5.90
N GLY A 91 0.56 9.28 -6.45
CA GLY A 91 1.61 9.95 -5.68
C GLY A 91 2.22 11.13 -6.42
N THR A 92 3.26 11.71 -5.83
CA THR A 92 3.98 12.86 -6.40
C THR A 92 5.49 12.59 -6.39
N VAL A 93 6.16 12.84 -7.51
CA VAL A 93 7.61 12.91 -7.61
C VAL A 93 8.02 14.37 -7.35
N PRO A 94 8.68 14.68 -6.22
CA PRO A 94 9.25 15.99 -5.97
C PRO A 94 10.60 16.11 -6.67
N CYS A 95 10.99 17.34 -6.97
CA CYS A 95 12.34 17.66 -7.45
C CYS A 95 13.32 17.88 -6.29
N ALA A 96 14.61 17.74 -6.59
CA ALA A 96 15.67 18.18 -5.68
C ALA A 96 15.64 19.71 -5.51
N TYR A 97 15.97 20.20 -4.31
CA TYR A 97 16.04 21.64 -4.07
C TYR A 97 17.15 22.28 -4.91
N GLY A 98 16.80 23.27 -5.73
CA GLY A 98 17.73 23.96 -6.64
C GLY A 98 17.83 23.36 -8.04
N ASP A 99 17.16 22.24 -8.32
CA ASP A 99 17.02 21.75 -9.70
C ASP A 99 16.01 22.63 -10.45
N THR A 100 16.46 23.25 -11.55
CA THR A 100 15.65 24.13 -12.41
C THR A 100 15.16 23.45 -13.68
N GLN A 101 15.56 22.20 -13.93
CA GLN A 101 15.15 21.40 -15.11
C GLN A 101 14.08 20.37 -14.75
N CYS A 102 14.14 19.82 -13.53
CA CYS A 102 13.06 19.00 -12.99
C CYS A 102 11.80 19.84 -12.72
N GLN A 103 10.65 19.33 -13.16
CA GLN A 103 9.33 19.80 -12.74
C GLN A 103 8.68 18.75 -11.83
N PRO A 104 8.04 19.14 -10.71
CA PRO A 104 7.37 18.18 -9.84
C PRO A 104 6.17 17.58 -10.56
N MET A 105 5.99 16.26 -10.49
CA MET A 105 4.99 15.53 -11.28
C MET A 105 4.06 14.70 -10.40
N ARG A 106 2.77 14.70 -10.74
CA ARG A 106 1.77 13.75 -10.24
C ARG A 106 1.86 12.47 -11.07
N LEU A 107 1.96 11.33 -10.39
CA LEU A 107 1.94 9.99 -10.98
C LEU A 107 0.66 9.27 -10.57
N THR A 108 -0.11 8.82 -11.56
CA THR A 108 -1.23 7.88 -11.36
C THR A 108 -0.87 6.57 -12.06
N LEU A 109 -0.70 5.48 -11.31
CA LEU A 109 -0.38 4.15 -11.82
C LEU A 109 -1.57 3.20 -11.61
N THR A 110 -2.14 2.69 -12.69
CA THR A 110 -3.16 1.64 -12.66
C THR A 110 -2.55 0.30 -13.08
N THR A 111 -2.67 -0.72 -12.24
CA THR A 111 -2.29 -2.11 -12.56
C THR A 111 -3.52 -2.93 -12.96
N ALA A 112 -3.31 -3.98 -13.75
CA ALA A 112 -4.33 -4.95 -14.14
C ALA A 112 -3.86 -6.41 -13.96
N PRO A 113 -4.78 -7.39 -13.81
CA PRO A 113 -4.45 -8.81 -13.65
C PRO A 113 -3.69 -9.44 -14.82
N THR A 114 -3.83 -8.84 -16.01
CA THR A 114 -3.23 -9.24 -17.29
C THR A 114 -1.74 -8.90 -17.42
N GLN A 115 -1.05 -8.64 -16.32
CA GLN A 115 0.32 -8.07 -16.26
C GLN A 115 0.48 -6.70 -16.98
N GLN A 116 -0.64 -6.09 -17.38
CA GLN A 116 -0.68 -4.75 -17.98
C GLN A 116 -0.65 -3.67 -16.89
N TRP A 117 -0.02 -2.54 -17.21
CA TRP A 117 -0.16 -1.30 -16.46
C TRP A 117 -0.43 -0.13 -17.40
N ARG A 118 -1.02 0.94 -16.85
CA ARG A 118 -1.10 2.26 -17.46
C ARG A 118 -0.70 3.29 -16.43
N MET A 119 0.13 4.25 -16.83
CA MET A 119 0.63 5.31 -15.96
C MET A 119 0.37 6.66 -16.62
N ARG A 120 -0.31 7.55 -15.89
CA ARG A 120 -0.46 8.96 -16.25
C ARG A 120 0.57 9.79 -15.48
N VAL A 121 1.28 10.65 -16.21
CA VAL A 121 2.24 11.62 -15.69
C VAL A 121 1.70 13.02 -15.97
N GLU A 122 1.66 13.88 -14.95
CA GLU A 122 1.09 15.22 -15.07
C GLU A 122 1.96 16.24 -14.30
N PRO A 123 2.50 17.26 -14.96
CA PRO A 123 3.33 18.27 -14.29
C PRO A 123 2.47 19.15 -13.37
N LEU A 124 2.94 19.38 -12.15
CA LEU A 124 2.28 20.22 -11.15
C LEU A 124 2.60 21.72 -11.33
N SER A 125 3.60 22.06 -12.15
CA SER A 125 3.83 23.40 -12.68
C SER A 125 2.82 23.71 -13.77
N GLY A 126 1.92 24.69 -13.53
CA GLY A 126 0.70 24.97 -14.30
C GLY A 126 0.86 25.50 -15.74
N ASN A 127 1.95 25.16 -16.44
CA ASN A 127 2.14 25.43 -17.86
C ASN A 127 1.38 24.37 -18.68
N ALA A 128 0.09 24.58 -18.90
CA ALA A 128 -0.85 23.62 -19.50
C ALA A 128 -0.54 23.17 -20.95
N THR A 129 0.51 23.71 -21.59
CA THR A 129 1.10 23.17 -22.82
C THR A 129 1.76 21.79 -22.62
N SER A 130 2.22 21.48 -21.40
CA SER A 130 2.70 20.16 -21.02
C SER A 130 1.52 19.30 -20.54
N GLY A 131 0.72 18.79 -21.47
CA GLY A 131 -0.45 17.96 -21.18
C GLY A 131 -0.09 16.65 -20.47
N SER A 132 -1.08 15.98 -19.83
CA SER A 132 -0.79 14.74 -19.11
C SER A 132 -0.39 13.62 -20.08
N GLU A 133 0.84 13.13 -19.96
CA GLU A 133 1.29 11.96 -20.72
C GLU A 133 0.66 10.69 -20.15
N SER A 134 0.30 9.74 -21.01
CA SER A 134 -0.30 8.46 -20.62
C SER A 134 0.42 7.32 -21.33
N THR A 135 1.34 6.66 -20.63
CA THR A 135 2.07 5.49 -21.11
C THR A 135 1.36 4.22 -20.63
N MET A 136 1.51 3.11 -21.37
CA MET A 136 1.10 1.78 -20.93
C MET A 136 2.18 0.76 -21.26
N GLY A 137 2.13 -0.41 -20.63
CA GLY A 137 3.19 -1.41 -20.74
C GLY A 137 2.91 -2.68 -19.97
N CYS A 138 3.95 -3.50 -19.79
CA CYS A 138 3.91 -4.74 -19.02
C CYS A 138 4.67 -4.57 -17.69
N TRP A 139 4.18 -5.17 -16.61
CA TRP A 139 4.85 -5.19 -15.31
C TRP A 139 5.31 -6.60 -14.98
N HIS A 140 6.51 -6.72 -14.42
CA HIS A 140 7.06 -8.00 -13.99
C HIS A 140 7.76 -7.89 -12.62
N ILE A 141 7.77 -8.99 -11.86
CA ILE A 141 8.35 -9.06 -10.51
C ILE A 141 9.85 -9.36 -10.61
N VAL A 142 10.67 -8.50 -10.01
CA VAL A 142 12.15 -8.60 -9.98
C VAL A 142 12.71 -8.95 -8.58
N GLY A 143 11.84 -9.11 -7.59
CA GLY A 143 12.22 -9.51 -6.23
C GLY A 143 11.00 -9.78 -5.36
N THR A 144 11.15 -10.64 -4.35
CA THR A 144 10.04 -11.18 -3.55
C THR A 144 10.13 -10.86 -2.06
N ASP A 145 11.26 -10.35 -1.57
CA ASP A 145 11.41 -9.89 -0.18
C ASP A 145 12.35 -8.66 -0.11
N PRO A 146 11.82 -7.43 -0.03
CA PRO A 146 10.40 -7.08 -0.25
C PRO A 146 10.00 -7.26 -1.71
N THR A 147 8.69 -7.36 -1.98
CA THR A 147 8.15 -7.45 -3.35
C THR A 147 8.56 -6.24 -4.19
N ARG A 148 9.38 -6.48 -5.22
CA ARG A 148 9.87 -5.49 -6.19
C ARG A 148 9.36 -5.83 -7.57
N PHE A 149 8.91 -4.82 -8.30
CA PHE A 149 8.48 -4.95 -9.69
C PHE A 149 8.91 -3.74 -10.51
N ILE A 150 9.05 -3.94 -11.81
CA ILE A 150 9.35 -2.87 -12.75
C ILE A 150 8.23 -2.70 -13.77
N LEU A 151 8.15 -1.50 -14.34
CA LEU A 151 7.26 -1.14 -15.44
C LEU A 151 8.08 -1.06 -16.72
N GLU A 152 7.76 -1.89 -17.71
CA GLU A 152 8.42 -1.89 -19.03
C GLU A 152 7.47 -1.35 -20.10
N THR A 153 7.98 -0.46 -20.96
CA THR A 153 7.23 0.03 -22.13
C THR A 153 7.17 -1.04 -23.24
N PRO A 154 6.33 -0.87 -24.28
CA PRO A 154 6.30 -1.78 -25.43
C PRO A 154 7.63 -1.86 -26.21
N GLN A 155 8.57 -0.93 -25.94
CA GLN A 155 9.93 -0.92 -26.47
C GLN A 155 10.94 -1.58 -25.52
N GLN A 156 10.49 -2.46 -24.61
CA GLN A 156 11.32 -3.20 -23.66
C GLN A 156 12.23 -2.30 -22.80
N THR A 157 11.78 -1.07 -22.54
CA THR A 157 12.53 -0.07 -21.78
C THR A 157 11.96 0.04 -20.37
N VAL A 158 12.82 -0.11 -19.36
CA VAL A 158 12.46 0.03 -17.95
C VAL A 158 12.14 1.50 -17.64
N LEU A 159 10.85 1.76 -17.43
CA LEU A 159 10.32 3.10 -17.17
C LEU A 159 10.41 3.47 -15.68
N ALA A 160 10.05 2.53 -14.80
CA ALA A 160 10.07 2.73 -13.36
C ALA A 160 10.28 1.42 -12.58
N GLU A 161 10.82 1.53 -11.36
CA GLU A 161 10.94 0.45 -10.38
C GLU A 161 10.17 0.82 -9.10
N PHE A 162 9.41 -0.14 -8.56
CA PHE A 162 8.65 0.02 -7.32
C PHE A 162 8.92 -1.12 -6.33
N ILE A 163 8.89 -0.78 -5.03
CA ILE A 163 8.73 -1.74 -3.92
C ILE A 163 7.29 -1.64 -3.44
N ALA A 164 6.57 -2.76 -3.35
CA ALA A 164 5.29 -2.79 -2.62
C ALA A 164 5.58 -2.85 -1.11
N LEU A 165 5.24 -1.79 -0.38
CA LEU A 165 5.39 -1.73 1.07
C LEU A 165 4.26 -2.47 1.80
N ASN A 166 3.08 -2.48 1.19
CA ASN A 166 1.88 -3.20 1.60
C ASN A 166 0.81 -3.11 0.50
N LYS A 167 -0.31 -3.81 0.66
CA LYS A 167 -1.50 -3.82 -0.22
C LYS A 167 -2.05 -2.44 -0.66
N LYS A 168 -1.64 -1.34 -0.02
CA LYS A 168 -2.13 0.02 -0.27
C LYS A 168 -1.04 1.04 -0.64
N GLN A 169 0.23 0.68 -0.59
CA GLN A 169 1.35 1.63 -0.76
C GLN A 169 2.52 1.06 -1.56
N LEU A 170 2.97 1.85 -2.54
CA LEU A 170 4.18 1.59 -3.32
C LEU A 170 5.23 2.64 -3.00
N LYS A 171 6.49 2.24 -2.87
CA LYS A 171 7.65 3.13 -2.84
C LYS A 171 8.29 3.16 -4.22
N LEU A 172 8.44 4.35 -4.79
CA LEU A 172 9.18 4.54 -6.04
C LEU A 172 10.69 4.41 -5.77
N VAL A 173 11.36 3.55 -6.53
CA VAL A 173 12.81 3.28 -6.44
C VAL A 173 13.58 4.02 -7.52
N SER A 174 13.04 4.05 -8.74
CA SER A 174 13.54 4.83 -9.87
C SER A 174 12.44 5.12 -10.89
N PHE A 175 12.59 6.22 -11.64
CA PHE A 175 11.70 6.70 -12.68
C PHE A 175 12.54 7.32 -13.81
N ASN A 176 12.26 6.99 -15.08
CA ASN A 176 13.11 7.38 -16.22
C ASN A 176 14.60 7.11 -15.95
N GLN A 177 14.91 5.88 -15.49
CA GLN A 177 16.25 5.40 -15.08
C GLN A 177 16.91 6.21 -13.92
N THR A 178 16.26 7.25 -13.40
CA THR A 178 16.76 8.17 -12.39
C THR A 178 16.20 7.81 -11.02
N ARG A 179 17.01 7.88 -9.96
CA ARG A 179 16.55 7.64 -8.58
C ARG A 179 16.08 8.96 -7.96
N PRO A 180 14.83 9.09 -7.46
CA PRO A 180 14.39 10.27 -6.71
C PRO A 180 15.28 10.55 -5.50
N THR A 181 15.61 11.82 -5.26
CA THR A 181 16.42 12.24 -4.10
C THR A 181 15.64 12.26 -2.79
N LEU A 182 14.32 12.20 -2.86
CA LEU A 182 13.38 12.18 -1.74
C LEU A 182 12.49 10.94 -1.86
N GLU A 183 11.97 10.45 -0.74
CA GLU A 183 11.10 9.28 -0.71
C GLU A 183 9.71 9.59 -1.30
N THR A 184 9.47 9.11 -2.52
CA THR A 184 8.15 9.14 -3.16
C THR A 184 7.37 7.87 -2.83
N LEU A 185 6.21 8.05 -2.19
CA LEU A 185 5.22 7.01 -1.95
C LEU A 185 3.98 7.28 -2.82
N LEU A 186 3.43 6.21 -3.41
CA LEU A 186 2.12 6.21 -4.08
C LEU A 186 1.14 5.43 -3.21
N SER A 187 -0.09 5.92 -3.05
CA SER A 187 -1.15 5.29 -2.26
C SER A 187 -2.37 4.92 -3.11
N VAL A 188 -3.00 3.78 -2.80
CA VAL A 188 -4.25 3.34 -3.44
C VAL A 188 -5.33 4.40 -3.31
N GLN A 189 -5.94 4.75 -4.44
CA GLN A 189 -7.13 5.59 -4.53
C GLN A 189 -8.39 4.75 -4.73
N ALA A 190 -9.56 5.39 -4.74
CA ALA A 190 -10.68 4.85 -5.50
C ALA A 190 -10.28 4.72 -6.99
N ASP A 191 -10.88 3.81 -7.75
CA ASP A 191 -10.47 3.63 -9.13
C ASP A 191 -10.91 4.80 -10.02
N VAL A 192 -9.95 5.65 -10.40
CA VAL A 192 -10.17 6.89 -11.17
C VAL A 192 -10.17 6.64 -12.67
N ASP A 193 -9.48 5.59 -13.13
CA ASP A 193 -9.27 5.31 -14.54
C ASP A 193 -8.98 3.81 -14.75
N PRO A 194 -10.03 2.95 -14.79
CA PRO A 194 -9.84 1.52 -14.98
C PRO A 194 -9.27 1.21 -16.36
N ILE A 195 -8.45 0.15 -16.46
CA ILE A 195 -7.98 -0.36 -17.76
C ILE A 195 -9.12 -1.16 -18.41
N ASN A 196 -10.09 -0.42 -18.93
CA ASN A 196 -11.23 -0.95 -19.70
C ASN A 196 -10.69 -1.64 -20.96
N SER A 197 -11.06 -2.89 -21.22
CA SER A 197 -10.71 -3.63 -22.45
C SER A 197 -11.54 -3.19 -23.68
N VAL A 198 -11.78 -1.89 -23.82
CA VAL A 198 -12.68 -1.27 -24.80
C VAL A 198 -11.93 -0.31 -25.73
N ASP A 199 -10.69 -0.68 -26.09
CA ASP A 199 -10.04 -0.22 -27.32
C ASP A 199 -9.27 -1.39 -27.96
N PRO A 200 -9.80 -2.00 -29.05
CA PRO A 200 -9.18 -3.16 -29.69
C PRO A 200 -7.91 -2.80 -30.48
N GLN A 201 -7.53 -1.53 -30.61
CA GLN A 201 -6.26 -1.14 -31.24
C GLN A 201 -5.09 -1.05 -30.25
N THR A 202 -5.35 -1.16 -28.94
CA THR A 202 -4.31 -0.96 -27.91
C THR A 202 -4.19 -2.11 -26.90
N THR A 203 -4.60 -3.32 -27.28
CA THR A 203 -4.43 -4.54 -26.45
C THR A 203 -2.97 -5.01 -26.46
N LEU A 204 -2.13 -4.42 -25.60
CA LEU A 204 -0.75 -4.86 -25.41
C LEU A 204 -0.73 -6.27 -24.78
N HIS A 205 -0.28 -7.28 -25.54
CA HIS A 205 -0.18 -8.65 -25.06
C HIS A 205 1.10 -8.86 -24.24
N CYS A 206 0.98 -8.77 -22.91
CA CYS A 206 2.07 -9.11 -21.99
C CYS A 206 2.23 -10.64 -21.89
N THR A 207 3.34 -11.15 -22.41
CA THR A 207 3.75 -12.55 -22.26
C THR A 207 4.32 -12.76 -20.87
N SER A 208 3.74 -13.66 -20.08
CA SER A 208 4.15 -13.93 -18.70
C SER A 208 5.39 -14.83 -18.59
N GLU A 209 6.39 -14.57 -19.43
CA GLU A 209 7.64 -15.33 -19.51
C GLU A 209 8.70 -14.66 -18.62
N PRO A 210 9.23 -15.34 -17.60
CA PRO A 210 10.28 -14.78 -16.77
C PRO A 210 11.60 -14.72 -17.55
N ALA A 211 12.29 -13.59 -17.49
CA ALA A 211 13.67 -13.49 -17.98
C ALA A 211 14.57 -14.46 -17.19
N LEU A 212 15.33 -15.28 -17.94
CA LEU A 212 16.24 -16.33 -17.46
C LEU A 212 17.68 -15.82 -17.28
#